data_AF-A0A2E5WM60-F1
#
_entry.id   AF-A0A2E5WM60-F1
#
_cell.length_a   1.000
_cell.length_b   1.000
_cell.length_c   1.000
_cell.angle_alpha   90.00
_cell.angle_beta   90.00
_cell.angle_gamma   90.00
#
_symmetry.space_group_name_H-M   'P 1'
#
loop_
_entity.id
_entity.type
_entity.pdbx_description
1 polymer ?
#
loop_
_entity_poly.entity_id
_entity_poly.type
_entity_poly.pdbx_seq_one_letter_code
_entity_poly.pdbx_strand_id
1 'polypeptide(L)'
;MLHLILYLRLIIIYQNKIDLYFNVIVLYITYSKMAKNDEENSKNSKKNVSKRCHCCKKKSLLLTVCKCGHSFCIKHRYPDEHNCCYDFKKENLPELVDCNFKKIDKI
;
A
#
# COMPACT_ATOMS: atom_id res chain seq x y z
N MET A 1 34.23 -46.19 26.50
CA MET A 1 34.23 -44.72 26.71
C MET A 1 34.45 -43.94 25.42
N LEU A 2 35.55 -44.15 24.67
CA LEU A 2 35.79 -43.48 23.39
C LEU A 2 34.69 -43.68 22.33
N HIS A 3 34.15 -44.90 22.21
CA HIS A 3 33.09 -45.20 21.23
C HIS A 3 31.77 -44.44 21.51
N LEU A 4 31.42 -44.25 22.79
CA LEU A 4 30.24 -43.47 23.18
C LEU A 4 30.45 -41.97 22.87
N ILE A 5 31.66 -41.46 23.08
CA ILE A 5 32.02 -40.08 22.73
C ILE A 5 31.93 -39.86 21.22
N LEU A 6 32.42 -40.79 20.40
CA LEU A 6 32.31 -40.71 18.93
C LEU A 6 30.86 -40.76 18.46
N TYR A 7 30.03 -41.63 19.05
CA TYR A 7 28.60 -41.72 18.73
C TYR A 7 27.84 -40.42 19.06
N LEU A 8 28.06 -39.85 20.25
CA LEU A 8 27.45 -38.57 20.64
C LEU A 8 27.95 -37.42 19.75
N ARG A 9 29.22 -37.41 19.33
CA ARG A 9 29.76 -36.42 18.38
C ARG A 9 29.08 -36.51 17.01
N LEU A 10 28.84 -37.71 16.49
CA LEU A 10 28.13 -37.91 15.22
C LEU A 10 26.68 -37.41 15.30
N ILE A 11 25.99 -37.65 16.42
CA ILE A 11 24.63 -37.13 16.65
C ILE A 11 24.62 -35.61 16.65
N ILE A 12 25.57 -34.97 17.34
CA ILE A 12 25.68 -33.49 17.36
C ILE A 12 25.94 -32.94 15.96
N ILE A 13 26.82 -33.55 15.18
CA ILE A 13 27.08 -33.14 13.79
C ILE A 13 25.82 -33.27 12.93
N TYR A 14 25.08 -34.36 13.10
CA TYR A 14 23.84 -34.60 12.36
C TYR A 14 22.76 -33.59 12.73
N GLN A 15 22.59 -33.29 14.01
CA GLN A 15 21.63 -32.29 14.49
C GLN A 15 21.96 -30.89 13.96
N ASN A 16 23.23 -30.47 14.05
CA ASN A 16 23.68 -29.17 13.49
C ASN A 16 23.45 -29.07 11.98
N LYS A 17 23.59 -30.18 11.24
CA LYS A 17 23.33 -30.23 9.80
C LYS A 17 21.83 -30.08 9.49
N ILE A 18 20.96 -30.67 10.31
CA ILE A 18 19.50 -30.48 10.21
C ILE A 18 19.15 -29.02 10.47
N ASP A 19 19.70 -28.41 11.53
CA ASP A 19 19.42 -27.02 11.89
C ASP A 19 19.88 -26.03 10.80
N LEU A 20 21.05 -26.28 10.20
CA LEU A 20 21.53 -25.50 9.04
C LEU A 20 20.58 -25.64 7.84
N TYR A 21 20.13 -26.86 7.52
CA TYR A 21 19.21 -27.08 6.42
C TYR A 21 17.84 -26.41 6.67
N PHE A 22 17.34 -26.48 7.90
CA PHE A 22 16.11 -25.83 8.30
C PHE A 22 16.21 -24.30 8.17
N ASN A 23 17.31 -23.70 8.62
CA ASN A 23 17.53 -22.26 8.50
C ASN A 23 17.60 -21.78 7.05
N VAL A 24 18.27 -22.53 6.17
CA VAL A 24 18.33 -22.22 4.72
C VAL A 24 16.94 -22.30 4.09
N ILE A 25 16.14 -23.32 4.44
CA ILE A 25 14.75 -23.45 3.95
C ILE A 25 13.91 -22.26 4.40
N VAL A 26 13.96 -21.90 5.68
CA VAL A 26 13.19 -20.77 6.23
C VAL A 26 13.57 -19.47 5.54
N LEU A 27 14.87 -19.24 5.31
CA LEU A 27 15.38 -18.06 4.58
C LEU A 27 14.86 -18.00 3.13
N TYR A 28 14.86 -19.13 2.42
CA TYR A 28 14.35 -19.20 1.05
C TYR A 28 12.83 -18.91 0.99
N ILE A 29 12.07 -19.46 1.94
CA ILE A 29 10.62 -19.26 2.03
C ILE A 29 10.30 -17.79 2.34
N THR A 30 11.02 -17.16 3.28
CA THR A 30 10.78 -15.74 3.62
C THR A 30 11.17 -14.83 2.47
N TYR A 31 12.31 -15.06 1.82
CA TYR A 31 12.73 -14.33 0.63
C TYR A 31 11.67 -14.42 -0.49
N SER A 32 11.17 -15.63 -0.76
CA SER A 32 10.13 -15.86 -1.78
C SER A 32 8.80 -15.16 -1.47
N LYS A 33 8.45 -14.99 -0.19
CA LYS A 33 7.27 -14.25 0.24
C LYS A 33 7.45 -12.74 0.08
N MET A 34 8.62 -12.20 0.44
CA MET A 34 8.93 -10.77 0.27
C MET A 34 8.81 -10.33 -1.19
N ALA A 35 9.37 -11.12 -2.12
CA ALA A 35 9.29 -10.82 -3.56
C ALA A 35 7.84 -10.75 -4.10
N LYS A 36 6.90 -11.52 -3.52
CA LYS A 36 5.48 -11.48 -3.92
C LYS A 36 4.71 -10.30 -3.32
N ASN A 37 5.08 -9.86 -2.12
CA ASN A 37 4.39 -8.76 -1.43
C ASN A 37 4.54 -7.42 -2.17
N ASP A 38 5.70 -7.14 -2.77
CA ASP A 38 5.93 -5.89 -3.51
C ASP A 38 5.09 -5.80 -4.80
N GLU A 39 4.88 -6.94 -5.46
CA GLU A 39 4.00 -7.03 -6.62
C GLU A 39 2.52 -6.87 -6.26
N GLU A 40 2.06 -7.48 -5.18
CA GLU A 40 0.65 -7.38 -4.78
C GLU A 40 0.29 -5.97 -4.28
N ASN A 41 1.19 -5.30 -3.55
CA ASN A 41 0.92 -3.96 -3.03
C ASN A 41 0.86 -2.89 -4.15
N SER A 42 1.66 -3.06 -5.21
CA SER A 42 1.63 -2.18 -6.40
C SER A 42 0.48 -2.48 -7.37
N LYS A 43 -0.12 -3.68 -7.31
CA LYS A 43 -1.30 -4.08 -8.11
C LYS A 43 -2.62 -3.75 -7.40
N ASN A 44 -2.69 -3.83 -6.06
CA ASN A 44 -3.91 -3.50 -5.31
C ASN A 44 -4.23 -1.99 -5.30
N SER A 45 -3.24 -1.12 -5.50
CA SER A 45 -3.44 0.32 -5.73
C SER A 45 -3.85 0.68 -7.17
N LYS A 46 -3.86 -0.30 -8.09
CA LYS A 46 -4.24 -0.15 -9.50
C LYS A 46 -5.55 -0.86 -9.86
N LYS A 47 -6.46 -1.06 -8.89
CA LYS A 47 -7.86 -1.39 -9.21
C LYS A 47 -8.51 -0.20 -9.89
N ASN A 48 -8.33 -0.09 -11.21
CA ASN A 48 -9.11 0.68 -12.19
C ASN A 48 -9.94 1.85 -11.62
N VAL A 49 -9.32 2.75 -10.87
CA VAL A 49 -9.91 4.06 -10.61
C VAL A 49 -9.78 4.79 -11.92
N SER A 50 -10.87 4.81 -12.69
CA SER A 50 -10.92 5.60 -13.91
C SER A 50 -10.43 7.00 -13.57
N LYS A 51 -9.35 7.44 -14.21
CA LYS A 51 -8.70 8.73 -14.02
C LYS A 51 -9.63 9.86 -14.50
N ARG A 52 -10.70 10.11 -13.76
CA ARG A 52 -11.75 11.09 -14.06
C ARG A 52 -11.88 12.06 -12.89
N CYS A 53 -11.99 13.34 -13.22
CA CYS A 53 -12.26 14.37 -12.22
C CYS A 53 -13.61 14.09 -11.53
N HIS A 54 -13.69 14.18 -10.21
CA HIS A 54 -14.94 14.00 -9.48
C HIS A 54 -15.99 15.09 -9.84
N CYS A 55 -15.54 16.33 -10.05
CA CYS A 55 -16.42 17.46 -10.38
C CYS A 55 -16.98 17.38 -11.81
N CYS A 56 -16.12 17.28 -12.83
CA CYS A 56 -16.53 17.35 -14.24
C CYS A 56 -16.54 15.99 -14.97
N LYS A 57 -16.18 14.88 -14.32
CA LYS A 57 -16.14 13.51 -14.86
C LYS A 57 -15.28 13.32 -16.13
N LYS A 58 -14.53 14.36 -16.54
CA LYS A 58 -13.60 14.34 -17.67
C LYS A 58 -12.39 13.47 -17.36
N LYS A 59 -11.97 12.64 -18.31
CA LYS A 59 -10.74 11.85 -18.22
C LYS A 59 -9.54 12.80 -18.30
N SER A 60 -8.64 12.73 -17.34
CA SER A 60 -7.40 13.51 -17.34
C SER A 60 -6.22 12.57 -17.11
N LEU A 61 -5.07 12.86 -17.73
CA LEU A 61 -3.86 12.08 -17.50
C LEU A 61 -3.28 12.38 -16.11
N LEU A 62 -3.43 13.63 -15.68
CA LEU A 62 -3.00 14.15 -14.39
C LEU A 62 -4.24 14.42 -13.53
N LEU A 63 -4.35 13.68 -12.42
CA LEU A 63 -5.31 13.96 -11.38
C LEU A 63 -4.56 14.26 -10.10
N THR A 64 -4.99 15.31 -9.42
CA THR A 64 -4.52 15.65 -8.08
C THR A 64 -5.58 15.29 -7.07
N VAL A 65 -5.18 14.68 -5.95
CA VAL A 65 -6.08 14.38 -4.84
C VAL A 65 -6.16 15.61 -3.93
N CYS A 66 -7.36 16.12 -3.68
CA CYS A 66 -7.58 17.19 -2.72
C CYS A 66 -7.64 16.62 -1.29
N LYS A 67 -7.45 17.46 -0.26
CA LYS A 67 -7.57 17.06 1.15
C LYS A 67 -8.96 16.48 1.50
N CYS A 68 -9.98 16.79 0.72
CA CYS A 68 -11.32 16.16 0.83
C CYS A 68 -11.38 14.70 0.35
N GLY A 69 -10.26 14.10 -0.12
CA GLY A 69 -10.19 12.69 -0.50
C GLY A 69 -10.61 12.39 -1.95
N HIS A 70 -11.10 13.38 -2.70
CA HIS A 70 -11.47 13.21 -4.10
C HIS A 70 -10.37 13.64 -5.07
N SER A 71 -10.40 13.09 -6.29
CA SER A 71 -9.44 13.37 -7.35
C SER A 71 -10.01 14.33 -8.40
N PHE A 72 -9.24 15.34 -8.77
CA PHE A 72 -9.65 16.43 -9.67
C PHE A 72 -8.65 16.63 -10.80
N CYS A 73 -9.10 17.24 -11.91
CA CYS A 73 -8.22 17.65 -13.00
C CYS A 73 -7.55 19.00 -12.69
N ILE A 74 -6.60 19.43 -13.52
CA ILE A 74 -5.84 20.67 -13.36
C ILE A 74 -6.75 21.90 -13.22
N LYS A 75 -7.90 21.92 -13.91
CA LYS A 75 -8.91 23.00 -13.88
C LYS A 75 -9.87 22.97 -12.66
N HIS A 76 -9.81 21.93 -11.84
CA HIS A 76 -10.64 21.80 -10.63
C HIS A 76 -9.76 21.49 -9.42
N ARG A 77 -8.48 21.86 -9.49
CA ARG A 77 -7.47 21.55 -8.48
C ARG A 77 -7.70 22.41 -7.24
N TYR A 78 -8.20 23.63 -7.41
CA TYR A 78 -8.36 24.58 -6.31
C TYR A 78 -9.70 24.39 -5.59
N PRO A 79 -9.76 24.63 -4.25
CA PRO A 79 -10.98 24.46 -3.44
C PRO A 79 -12.21 25.23 -3.95
N ASP A 80 -11.97 26.41 -4.52
CA ASP A 80 -13.01 27.31 -5.04
C ASP A 80 -13.72 26.74 -6.28
N GLU A 81 -13.04 25.87 -7.03
CA GLU A 81 -13.54 25.32 -8.29
C GLU A 81 -14.45 24.11 -8.09
N HIS A 82 -14.37 23.45 -6.93
CA HIS A 82 -15.17 22.27 -6.60
C HIS A 82 -15.97 22.42 -5.30
N ASN A 83 -16.04 23.62 -4.73
CA ASN A 83 -16.66 23.91 -3.43
C ASN A 83 -16.23 22.90 -2.37
N CYS A 84 -14.92 22.85 -2.09
CA CYS A 84 -14.38 21.95 -1.08
C CYS A 84 -15.02 22.22 0.29
N CYS A 85 -15.65 21.19 0.89
CA CYS A 85 -16.20 21.29 2.24
C CYS A 85 -15.14 21.07 3.34
N TYR A 86 -13.86 20.96 2.95
CA TYR A 86 -12.76 20.81 3.90
C TYR A 86 -12.45 22.16 4.55
N ASP A 87 -12.75 22.28 5.83
CA ASP A 87 -12.41 23.44 6.64
C ASP A 87 -10.89 23.49 6.88
N PHE A 88 -10.15 24.18 6.01
CA PHE A 88 -8.70 24.40 6.18
C PHE A 88 -8.34 25.14 7.48
N LYS A 89 -9.32 25.68 8.20
CA LYS A 89 -9.16 26.47 9.43
C LYS A 89 -9.29 25.64 10.73
N LYS A 90 -9.78 24.39 10.65
CA LYS A 90 -10.00 23.51 11.82
C LYS A 90 -9.26 22.18 11.63
N GLU A 91 -7.94 22.16 11.80
CA GLU A 91 -7.11 20.97 11.56
C GLU A 91 -7.22 19.85 12.61
N ASN A 92 -8.34 19.65 13.31
CA ASN A 92 -8.39 18.72 14.45
C ASN A 92 -9.63 17.79 14.59
N LEU A 93 -10.45 17.57 13.56
CA LEU A 93 -11.39 16.43 13.59
C LEU A 93 -11.47 15.72 12.22
N PRO A 94 -11.10 14.42 12.15
CA PRO A 94 -11.27 13.62 10.95
C PRO A 94 -12.68 13.02 10.93
N GLU A 95 -13.70 13.86 10.80
CA GLU A 95 -15.06 13.38 10.51
C GLU A 95 -15.33 13.60 9.04
N LEU A 96 -15.57 12.50 8.32
CA LEU A 96 -15.90 12.48 6.90
C LEU A 96 -17.29 13.12 6.73
N VAL A 97 -17.33 14.44 6.61
CA VAL A 97 -18.54 15.17 6.25
C VAL A 97 -18.80 14.88 4.77
N ASP A 98 -19.89 14.14 4.50
CA ASP A 98 -20.38 13.89 3.15
C ASP A 98 -20.62 15.23 2.44
N CYS A 99 -19.74 15.55 1.51
CA CYS A 99 -19.77 16.83 0.79
C CYS A 99 -20.89 16.79 -0.26
N ASN A 100 -21.91 17.64 -0.13
CA ASN A 100 -22.95 17.79 -1.15
C ASN A 100 -22.41 18.62 -2.33
N PHE A 101 -21.76 17.96 -3.29
CA PHE A 101 -21.15 18.59 -4.46
C PHE A 101 -22.19 19.17 -5.42
N LYS A 102 -22.21 20.50 -5.56
CA LYS A 102 -22.90 21.16 -6.67
C LYS A 102 -21.96 21.23 -7.87
N LYS A 103 -22.40 20.71 -9.01
CA LYS A 103 -21.69 20.80 -10.29
C LYS A 103 -21.58 22.28 -10.69
N ILE A 104 -20.39 22.86 -10.60
CA ILE A 104 -20.13 24.20 -11.13
C ILE A 104 -19.57 24.01 -12.55
N ASP A 105 -20.44 24.08 -13.54
CA ASP A 105 -20.02 24.19 -14.93
C ASP A 105 -19.72 25.68 -15.23
N LYS A 106 -18.55 26.18 -14.79
CA LYS A 106 -18.04 27.47 -15.31
C LYS A 106 -17.24 27.19 -16.58
N ILE A 107 -17.68 27.86 -17.66
CA ILE A 107 -17.28 27.73 -19.06
C ILE A 107 -15.78 27.99 -19.23
#